data_AF-A0A7S0J0E0-F1
#
_entry.id   AF-A0A7S0J0E0-F1
#
_cell.length_a   1.000
_cell.length_b   1.000
_cell.length_c   1.000
_cell.angle_alpha   90.00
_cell.angle_beta   90.00
_cell.angle_gamma   90.00
#
_symmetry.space_group_name_H-M   'P 1'
#
loop_
_entity.id
_entity.type
_entity.pdbx_description
1 polymer ?
#
loop_
_entity_poly.entity_id
_entity_poly.type
_entity_poly.pdbx_seq_one_letter_code
_entity_poly.pdbx_strand_id
1 'polypeptide(L)'
;PLLLDTNRLRMGSLAKLLSQFGNVVSARLAAPAVATSSRGILKLSVSNKSGLSKRLDSTLRSGHDMTTFGLGTAASLASVERYARFTSSMRHVYGAMERALDASTSPAVAQLWHVYGPSLRREPSLAADLADVVEWAPGDQASDATCAYIAAIEAAAAADAADNGGRLLGHLYCRYFADLFGGQALAAPTRWALAPAVKPGTPRHYDFGEFGARRRESIEALYSAFNEAGSLLGSEHAQEAVVDETLRAFALNVAVYTEDGALWRDAGRGIANILRGWARERLMAA
;
A
#
# COMPACT_ATOMS: atom_id res chain seq x y z
N PRO A 1 25.69 22.07 -19.50
CA PRO A 1 26.43 20.90 -18.96
C PRO A 1 26.57 20.86 -17.44
N LEU A 2 26.78 21.99 -16.75
CA LEU A 2 26.94 22.06 -15.27
C LEU A 2 25.64 22.12 -14.44
N LEU A 3 24.48 22.29 -15.06
CA LEU A 3 23.17 22.38 -14.37
C LEU A 3 22.45 21.02 -14.21
N LEU A 4 22.90 19.98 -14.92
CA LEU A 4 22.32 18.63 -14.85
C LEU A 4 22.92 17.79 -13.70
N ASP A 5 24.11 18.15 -13.23
CA ASP A 5 24.88 17.37 -12.25
C ASP A 5 24.52 17.75 -10.80
N THR A 6 24.18 19.02 -10.56
CA THR A 6 23.74 19.51 -9.25
C THR A 6 22.36 18.97 -8.85
N ASN A 7 21.48 18.69 -9.82
CA ASN A 7 20.20 18.02 -9.57
C ASN A 7 20.36 16.53 -9.22
N ARG A 8 21.27 15.80 -9.88
CA ARG A 8 21.57 14.40 -9.54
C ARG A 8 22.19 14.25 -8.14
N LEU A 9 23.09 15.17 -7.76
CA LEU A 9 23.72 15.19 -6.43
C LEU A 9 22.75 15.58 -5.30
N ARG A 10 21.81 16.52 -5.55
CA ARG A 10 20.72 16.85 -4.60
C ARG A 10 19.68 15.73 -4.47
N MET A 11 19.34 15.05 -5.56
CA MET A 11 18.41 13.90 -5.54
C MET A 11 18.96 12.72 -4.73
N GLY A 12 20.27 12.43 -4.82
CA GLY A 12 20.91 11.40 -4.00
C GLY A 12 20.89 11.72 -2.50
N SER A 13 21.03 12.99 -2.13
CA SER A 13 20.95 13.44 -0.73
C SER A 13 19.53 13.38 -0.18
N LEU A 14 18.51 13.77 -0.95
CA LEU A 14 17.11 13.72 -0.52
C LEU A 14 16.58 12.28 -0.48
N ALA A 15 16.94 11.42 -1.44
CA ALA A 15 16.60 9.99 -1.42
C ALA A 15 17.30 9.26 -0.27
N LYS A 16 18.54 9.65 0.06
CA LYS A 16 19.24 9.17 1.26
C LYS A 16 18.62 9.73 2.53
N LEU A 17 18.12 10.96 2.54
CA LEU A 17 17.42 11.56 3.68
C LEU A 17 16.02 10.96 3.85
N LEU A 18 15.34 10.54 2.78
CA LEU A 18 14.08 9.81 2.77
C LEU A 18 14.23 8.34 3.15
N SER A 19 15.29 7.65 2.69
CA SER A 19 15.61 6.31 3.14
C SER A 19 16.12 6.33 4.57
N GLN A 20 16.87 7.36 4.96
CA GLN A 20 17.21 7.64 6.35
C GLN A 20 15.98 8.07 7.13
N PHE A 21 14.99 8.76 6.58
CA PHE A 21 13.75 9.10 7.30
C PHE A 21 12.89 7.86 7.46
N GLY A 22 12.72 7.04 6.41
CA GLY A 22 12.14 5.70 6.51
C GLY A 22 12.88 4.85 7.53
N ASN A 23 14.21 4.89 7.56
CA ASN A 23 15.04 4.18 8.53
C ASN A 23 15.10 4.86 9.91
N VAL A 24 14.84 6.16 10.09
CA VAL A 24 14.95 6.93 11.36
C VAL A 24 13.60 7.01 12.03
N VAL A 25 12.52 7.20 11.26
CA VAL A 25 11.15 6.91 11.70
C VAL A 25 11.08 5.43 12.09
N SER A 26 11.63 4.51 11.29
CA SER A 26 11.70 3.10 11.69
C SER A 26 12.67 2.83 12.85
N ALA A 27 13.87 3.42 12.92
CA ALA A 27 14.89 3.08 13.92
C ALA A 27 14.78 3.86 15.24
N ARG A 28 14.14 5.03 15.28
CA ARG A 28 13.86 5.76 16.53
C ARG A 28 12.45 5.53 17.07
N LEU A 29 11.59 4.83 16.33
CA LEU A 29 10.37 4.21 16.84
C LEU A 29 10.51 2.69 17.03
N ALA A 30 11.66 2.09 16.68
CA ALA A 30 11.96 0.69 16.95
C ALA A 30 13.06 0.51 18.00
N ALA A 31 12.64 0.18 19.21
CA ALA A 31 12.85 -1.22 19.56
C ALA A 31 11.47 -1.88 19.48
N PRO A 32 11.25 -2.67 18.42
CA PRO A 32 11.10 -4.07 18.73
C PRO A 32 12.15 -4.87 17.97
N ALA A 33 12.50 -6.03 18.54
CA ALA A 33 13.48 -6.95 17.99
C ALA A 33 13.32 -7.09 16.47
N VAL A 34 14.45 -7.23 15.76
CA VAL A 34 14.59 -7.37 14.29
C VAL A 34 13.42 -8.14 13.64
N ALA A 35 12.91 -9.17 14.31
CA ALA A 35 11.77 -10.01 13.91
C ALA A 35 10.44 -9.29 13.64
N THR A 36 10.22 -8.10 14.19
CA THR A 36 8.97 -7.33 14.01
C THR A 36 9.04 -6.34 12.86
N SER A 37 10.24 -5.98 12.39
CA SER A 37 10.42 -5.09 11.24
C SER A 37 9.94 -5.76 9.94
N SER A 38 9.51 -4.98 8.94
CA SER A 38 9.04 -5.53 7.65
C SER A 38 10.11 -6.41 6.98
N ARG A 39 11.37 -5.96 6.99
CA ARG A 39 12.51 -6.74 6.50
C ARG A 39 12.76 -8.00 7.34
N GLY A 40 12.56 -7.92 8.65
CA GLY A 40 12.68 -9.06 9.56
C GLY A 40 11.60 -10.11 9.31
N ILE A 41 10.33 -9.69 9.20
CA ILE A 41 9.20 -10.56 8.89
C ILE A 41 9.43 -11.24 7.54
N LEU A 42 9.76 -10.49 6.48
CA LEU A 42 10.10 -11.07 5.18
C LEU A 42 11.22 -12.11 5.24
N LYS A 43 12.24 -11.87 6.06
CA LYS A 43 13.38 -12.79 6.22
C LYS A 43 12.99 -14.05 6.99
N LEU A 44 12.20 -13.91 8.04
CA LEU A 44 11.85 -14.98 8.98
C LEU A 44 10.63 -15.80 8.57
N SER A 45 9.77 -15.26 7.68
CA SER A 45 8.65 -16.01 7.15
C SER A 45 9.12 -17.27 6.44
N VAL A 46 8.46 -18.39 6.76
CA VAL A 46 8.78 -19.70 6.18
C VAL A 46 7.96 -19.90 4.92
N SER A 47 6.68 -19.49 4.97
CA SER A 47 5.73 -19.67 3.89
C SER A 47 6.06 -18.87 2.63
N ASN A 48 6.82 -17.79 2.71
CA ASN A 48 7.29 -17.05 1.52
C ASN A 48 8.53 -17.65 0.84
N LYS A 49 9.00 -18.83 1.28
CA LYS A 49 10.17 -19.51 0.71
C LYS A 49 9.81 -20.59 -0.32
N SER A 50 8.52 -20.85 -0.54
CA SER A 50 7.99 -21.79 -1.52
C SER A 50 6.68 -21.30 -2.14
N GLY A 51 6.17 -22.05 -3.12
CA GLY A 51 4.84 -21.84 -3.70
C GLY A 51 4.63 -20.48 -4.35
N LEU A 52 3.36 -20.08 -4.42
CA LEU A 52 2.92 -18.80 -4.99
C LEU A 52 3.51 -17.63 -4.19
N SER A 53 3.60 -17.73 -2.86
CA SER A 53 4.15 -16.67 -2.01
C SER A 53 5.59 -16.32 -2.36
N LYS A 54 6.45 -17.30 -2.65
CA LYS A 54 7.82 -17.05 -3.12
C LYS A 54 7.85 -16.31 -4.46
N ARG A 55 6.96 -16.68 -5.38
CA ARG A 55 6.87 -16.07 -6.71
C ARG A 55 6.42 -14.61 -6.59
N LEU A 56 5.42 -14.35 -5.76
CA LEU A 56 4.96 -13.01 -5.44
C LEU A 56 6.06 -12.17 -4.78
N ASP A 57 6.78 -12.69 -3.78
CA ASP A 57 7.90 -11.96 -3.17
C ASP A 57 9.04 -11.64 -4.15
N SER A 58 9.18 -12.44 -5.21
CA SER A 58 10.17 -12.17 -6.26
C SER A 58 9.80 -10.94 -7.09
N THR A 59 8.50 -10.60 -7.21
CA THR A 59 8.02 -9.38 -7.89
C THR A 59 8.44 -8.10 -7.18
N LEU A 60 8.67 -8.15 -5.86
CA LEU A 60 9.17 -7.01 -5.09
C LEU A 60 10.57 -6.56 -5.53
N ARG A 61 11.34 -7.45 -6.18
CA ARG A 61 12.68 -7.12 -6.70
C ARG A 61 12.65 -6.65 -8.14
N SER A 62 11.74 -7.18 -8.95
CA SER A 62 11.72 -6.98 -10.41
C SER A 62 10.77 -5.87 -10.86
N GLY A 63 9.67 -5.61 -10.14
CA GLY A 63 8.63 -4.67 -10.60
C GLY A 63 8.19 -3.63 -9.58
N HIS A 64 8.63 -3.73 -8.33
CA HIS A 64 8.22 -2.78 -7.30
C HIS A 64 9.14 -1.55 -7.28
N ASP A 65 8.68 -0.45 -7.90
CA ASP A 65 9.37 0.85 -7.82
C ASP A 65 9.20 1.47 -6.43
N MET A 66 10.08 1.06 -5.53
CA MET A 66 10.08 1.53 -4.15
C MET A 66 10.40 3.01 -3.99
N THR A 67 11.07 3.60 -4.99
CA THR A 67 11.37 5.03 -4.98
C THR A 67 10.10 5.81 -5.20
N THR A 68 9.35 5.46 -6.24
CA THR A 68 8.08 6.14 -6.55
C THR A 68 7.04 5.91 -5.47
N PHE A 69 6.95 4.72 -4.89
CA PHE A 69 6.03 4.46 -3.79
C PHE A 69 6.33 5.33 -2.55
N GLY A 70 7.60 5.40 -2.15
CA GLY A 70 8.01 6.22 -1.00
C GLY A 70 7.82 7.73 -1.23
N LEU A 71 8.20 8.21 -2.43
CA LEU A 71 7.97 9.61 -2.82
C LEU A 71 6.48 9.93 -2.94
N GLY A 72 5.70 9.03 -3.52
CA GLY A 72 4.26 9.18 -3.70
C GLY A 72 3.53 9.27 -2.36
N THR A 73 3.91 8.40 -1.41
CA THR A 73 3.44 8.44 -0.03
C THR A 73 3.79 9.80 0.61
N ALA A 74 5.05 10.22 0.56
CA ALA A 74 5.45 11.52 1.10
C ALA A 74 4.70 12.68 0.42
N ALA A 75 4.53 12.62 -0.90
CA ALA A 75 3.84 13.64 -1.67
C ALA A 75 2.35 13.71 -1.31
N SER A 76 1.69 12.59 -1.02
CA SER A 76 0.30 12.58 -0.54
C SER A 76 0.12 13.41 0.73
N LEU A 77 1.18 13.59 1.53
CA LEU A 77 1.17 14.35 2.78
C LEU A 77 1.59 15.83 2.60
N ALA A 78 1.71 16.32 1.36
CA ALA A 78 2.10 17.70 1.06
C ALA A 78 1.02 18.74 1.42
N SER A 79 -0.25 18.35 1.32
CA SER A 79 -1.43 19.15 1.65
C SER A 79 -2.63 18.26 1.94
N VAL A 80 -3.65 18.82 2.61
CA VAL A 80 -4.94 18.15 2.85
C VAL A 80 -5.61 17.75 1.55
N GLU A 81 -5.56 18.61 0.53
CA GLU A 81 -6.15 18.36 -0.79
C GLU A 81 -5.49 17.17 -1.52
N ARG A 82 -4.15 17.08 -1.50
CA ARG A 82 -3.43 15.97 -2.14
C ARG A 82 -3.62 14.66 -1.39
N TYR A 83 -3.72 14.72 -0.06
CA TYR A 83 -4.11 13.59 0.76
C TYR A 83 -5.51 13.12 0.41
N ALA A 84 -6.49 14.02 0.35
CA ALA A 84 -7.87 13.72 0.02
C ALA A 84 -8.02 13.08 -1.37
N ARG A 85 -7.34 13.61 -2.40
CA ARG A 85 -7.33 13.00 -3.74
C ARG A 85 -6.78 11.58 -3.71
N PHE A 86 -5.60 11.39 -3.14
CA PHE A 86 -4.99 10.05 -3.07
C PHE A 86 -5.85 9.07 -2.26
N THR A 87 -6.41 9.49 -1.13
CA THR A 87 -7.32 8.68 -0.32
C THR A 87 -8.62 8.36 -1.09
N SER A 88 -9.18 9.29 -1.87
CA SER A 88 -10.33 9.02 -2.76
C SER A 88 -9.97 7.97 -3.83
N SER A 89 -8.84 8.14 -4.53
CA SER A 89 -8.36 7.15 -5.50
C SER A 89 -8.22 5.76 -4.88
N MET A 90 -7.62 5.68 -3.69
CA MET A 90 -7.49 4.41 -2.97
C MET A 90 -8.85 3.87 -2.53
N ARG A 91 -9.77 4.70 -2.03
CA ARG A 91 -11.13 4.24 -1.69
C ARG A 91 -11.79 3.55 -2.88
N HIS A 92 -11.72 4.13 -4.08
CA HIS A 92 -12.28 3.53 -5.28
C HIS A 92 -11.60 2.21 -5.68
N VAL A 93 -10.26 2.17 -5.64
CA VAL A 93 -9.48 0.96 -5.94
C VAL A 93 -9.82 -0.18 -4.98
N TYR A 94 -9.82 0.07 -3.66
CA TYR A 94 -10.18 -0.96 -2.67
C TYR A 94 -11.65 -1.34 -2.81
N GLY A 95 -12.55 -0.39 -3.05
CA GLY A 95 -13.96 -0.69 -3.27
C GLY A 95 -14.19 -1.63 -4.46
N ALA A 96 -13.52 -1.38 -5.58
CA ALA A 96 -13.60 -2.27 -6.76
C ALA A 96 -13.01 -3.65 -6.45
N MET A 97 -11.81 -3.69 -5.85
CA MET A 97 -11.14 -4.93 -5.48
C MET A 97 -11.95 -5.78 -4.50
N GLU A 98 -12.46 -5.16 -3.44
CA GLU A 98 -13.23 -5.86 -2.39
C GLU A 98 -14.54 -6.42 -2.92
N ARG A 99 -15.26 -5.68 -3.79
CA ARG A 99 -16.46 -6.20 -4.46
C ARG A 99 -16.14 -7.35 -5.42
N ALA A 100 -15.04 -7.26 -6.16
CA ALA A 100 -14.61 -8.32 -7.06
C ALA A 100 -14.20 -9.60 -6.28
N LEU A 101 -13.49 -9.43 -5.17
CA LEU A 101 -13.13 -10.53 -4.27
C LEU A 101 -14.37 -11.17 -3.63
N ASP A 102 -15.39 -10.38 -3.27
CA ASP A 102 -16.67 -10.87 -2.74
C ASP A 102 -17.47 -11.70 -3.73
N ALA A 103 -17.47 -11.27 -5.00
CA ALA A 103 -18.21 -11.92 -6.07
C ALA A 103 -17.44 -13.10 -6.70
N SER A 104 -16.17 -13.32 -6.33
CA SER A 104 -15.31 -14.28 -6.99
C SER A 104 -15.78 -15.72 -6.79
N THR A 105 -15.96 -16.43 -7.91
CA THR A 105 -16.27 -17.87 -7.93
C THR A 105 -15.02 -18.75 -8.01
N SER A 106 -13.84 -18.17 -8.23
CA SER A 106 -12.57 -18.91 -8.22
C SER A 106 -12.31 -19.52 -6.84
N PRO A 107 -12.12 -20.86 -6.71
CA PRO A 107 -11.84 -21.50 -5.43
C PRO A 107 -10.58 -20.94 -4.74
N ALA A 108 -9.53 -20.64 -5.52
CA ALA A 108 -8.28 -20.09 -5.01
C ALA A 108 -8.47 -18.71 -4.36
N VAL A 109 -9.27 -17.86 -4.99
CA VAL A 109 -9.59 -16.51 -4.47
C VAL A 109 -10.55 -16.60 -3.29
N ALA A 110 -11.63 -17.36 -3.44
CA ALA A 110 -12.72 -17.46 -2.47
C ALA A 110 -12.23 -18.02 -1.13
N GLN A 111 -11.38 -19.07 -1.13
CA GLN A 111 -10.84 -19.65 0.09
C GLN A 111 -10.07 -18.61 0.91
N LEU A 112 -9.15 -17.88 0.28
CA LEU A 112 -8.34 -16.88 0.97
C LEU A 112 -9.20 -15.71 1.44
N TRP A 113 -10.04 -15.17 0.56
CA TRP A 113 -10.82 -13.98 0.87
C TRP A 113 -11.89 -14.22 1.94
N HIS A 114 -12.53 -15.39 1.96
CA HIS A 114 -13.50 -15.75 3.00
C HIS A 114 -12.88 -15.71 4.41
N VAL A 115 -11.64 -16.19 4.55
CA VAL A 115 -10.95 -16.25 5.86
C VAL A 115 -10.42 -14.88 6.27
N TYR A 116 -9.76 -14.15 5.36
CA TYR A 116 -9.00 -12.94 5.72
C TYR A 116 -9.72 -11.64 5.39
N GLY A 117 -10.70 -11.66 4.47
CA GLY A 117 -11.46 -10.49 4.03
C GLY A 117 -12.01 -9.63 5.18
N PRO A 118 -12.67 -10.21 6.20
CA PRO A 118 -13.18 -9.45 7.35
C PRO A 118 -12.10 -8.63 8.09
N SER A 119 -10.85 -9.09 8.10
CA SER A 119 -9.73 -8.37 8.75
C SER A 119 -8.98 -7.42 7.80
N LEU A 120 -9.07 -7.64 6.48
CA LEU A 120 -8.29 -6.92 5.48
C LEU A 120 -9.00 -5.70 4.90
N ARG A 121 -10.33 -5.71 4.75
CA ARG A 121 -11.09 -4.63 4.06
C ARG A 121 -10.74 -3.22 4.52
N ARG A 122 -10.50 -2.29 3.60
CA ARG A 122 -10.08 -0.90 3.85
C ARG A 122 -11.07 0.15 3.32
N GLU A 123 -11.94 -0.17 2.36
CA GLU A 123 -12.82 0.84 1.76
C GLU A 123 -13.61 1.65 2.80
N PRO A 124 -14.23 1.03 3.84
CA PRO A 124 -14.97 1.80 4.85
C PRO A 124 -14.07 2.73 5.67
N SER A 125 -12.86 2.28 6.01
CA SER A 125 -11.88 3.09 6.74
C SER A 125 -11.34 4.24 5.89
N LEU A 126 -11.12 4.02 4.60
CA LEU A 126 -10.72 5.06 3.64
C LEU A 126 -11.83 6.10 3.45
N ALA A 127 -13.10 5.68 3.41
CA ALA A 127 -14.24 6.58 3.37
C ALA A 127 -14.32 7.46 4.63
N ALA A 128 -14.11 6.86 5.81
CA ALA A 128 -14.08 7.60 7.08
C ALA A 128 -12.89 8.58 7.16
N ASP A 129 -11.71 8.19 6.69
CA ASP A 129 -10.54 9.07 6.62
C ASP A 129 -10.76 10.24 5.65
N LEU A 130 -11.42 10.02 4.51
CA LEU A 130 -11.76 11.07 3.56
C LEU A 130 -12.78 12.07 4.14
N ALA A 131 -13.77 11.58 4.87
CA ALA A 131 -14.79 12.41 5.52
C ALA A 131 -14.23 13.32 6.63
N ASP A 132 -13.01 13.07 7.12
CA ASP A 132 -12.34 13.95 8.07
C ASP A 132 -11.73 15.19 7.42
N VAL A 133 -11.46 15.15 6.11
CA VAL A 133 -10.70 16.19 5.39
C VAL A 133 -11.46 16.86 4.24
N VAL A 134 -12.60 16.30 3.82
CA VAL A 134 -13.45 16.85 2.76
C VAL A 134 -14.90 16.88 3.23
N GLU A 135 -15.54 18.05 3.13
CA GLU A 135 -17.00 18.16 3.12
C GLU A 135 -17.46 17.75 1.71
N TRP A 136 -17.95 16.52 1.56
CA TRP A 136 -18.17 15.91 0.25
C TRP A 136 -19.20 16.70 -0.58
N ALA A 137 -18.85 17.07 -1.81
CA ALA A 137 -19.80 17.48 -2.84
C ALA A 137 -20.13 16.27 -3.74
N PRO A 138 -21.38 16.06 -4.16
CA PRO A 138 -21.75 14.96 -5.05
C PRO A 138 -21.11 15.16 -6.44
N GLY A 139 -20.03 14.43 -6.70
CA GLY A 139 -19.31 14.46 -7.98
C GLY A 139 -17.93 13.80 -7.98
N ASP A 140 -17.68 12.82 -7.10
CA ASP A 140 -16.39 12.12 -6.94
C ASP A 140 -16.09 11.21 -8.14
N GLN A 141 -15.75 11.81 -9.27
CA GLN A 141 -15.25 11.09 -10.43
C GLN A 141 -13.82 10.61 -10.13
N ALA A 142 -13.63 9.30 -10.21
CA ALA A 142 -12.31 8.69 -10.15
C ALA A 142 -11.41 9.29 -11.25
N SER A 143 -10.15 9.56 -10.92
CA SER A 143 -9.16 10.02 -11.88
C SER A 143 -8.89 8.99 -12.98
N ASP A 144 -8.24 9.39 -14.07
CA ASP A 144 -7.92 8.49 -15.19
C ASP A 144 -7.06 7.31 -14.73
N ALA A 145 -6.04 7.54 -13.88
CA ALA A 145 -5.20 6.45 -13.38
C ALA A 145 -5.99 5.52 -12.44
N THR A 146 -6.90 6.08 -11.65
CA THR A 146 -7.80 5.30 -10.77
C THR A 146 -8.76 4.46 -11.60
N CYS A 147 -9.36 5.02 -12.66
CA CYS A 147 -10.22 4.29 -13.59
C CYS A 147 -9.47 3.15 -14.29
N ALA A 148 -8.22 3.40 -14.73
CA ALA A 148 -7.38 2.37 -15.32
C ALA A 148 -7.08 1.23 -14.33
N TYR A 149 -6.88 1.55 -13.04
CA TYR A 149 -6.70 0.53 -12.01
C TYR A 149 -7.99 -0.28 -11.81
N ILE A 150 -9.13 0.38 -11.64
CA ILE A 150 -10.44 -0.30 -11.49
C ILE A 150 -10.70 -1.22 -12.68
N ALA A 151 -10.48 -0.75 -13.91
CA ALA A 151 -10.65 -1.56 -15.12
C ALA A 151 -9.74 -2.79 -15.14
N ALA A 152 -8.52 -2.70 -14.60
CA ALA A 152 -7.64 -3.86 -14.49
C ALA A 152 -8.17 -4.90 -13.49
N ILE A 153 -8.68 -4.45 -12.34
CA ILE A 153 -9.32 -5.31 -11.33
C ILE A 153 -10.53 -6.03 -11.92
N GLU A 154 -11.40 -5.30 -12.63
CA GLU A 154 -12.60 -5.86 -13.26
C GLU A 154 -12.23 -6.86 -14.36
N ALA A 155 -11.21 -6.56 -15.17
CA ALA A 155 -10.70 -7.49 -16.17
C ALA A 155 -10.09 -8.76 -15.55
N ALA A 156 -9.36 -8.62 -14.44
CA ALA A 156 -8.82 -9.75 -13.69
C ALA A 156 -9.96 -10.64 -13.14
N ALA A 157 -10.99 -10.02 -12.56
CA ALA A 157 -12.16 -10.74 -12.06
C ALA A 157 -12.91 -11.50 -13.17
N ALA A 158 -13.11 -10.86 -14.33
CA ALA A 158 -13.76 -11.48 -15.47
C ALA A 158 -12.95 -12.66 -16.04
N ALA A 159 -11.62 -12.52 -16.11
CA ALA A 159 -10.73 -13.60 -16.53
C ALA A 159 -10.76 -14.78 -15.55
N ASP A 160 -10.66 -14.50 -14.25
CA ASP A 160 -10.71 -15.54 -13.20
C ASP A 160 -12.04 -16.29 -13.20
N ALA A 161 -13.16 -15.62 -13.48
CA ALA A 161 -14.47 -16.26 -13.63
C ALA A 161 -14.56 -17.17 -14.88
N ALA A 162 -13.83 -16.83 -15.95
CA ALA A 162 -13.84 -17.59 -17.19
C ALA A 162 -12.96 -18.84 -17.14
N ASP A 163 -11.83 -18.80 -16.42
CA ASP A 163 -10.83 -19.86 -16.41
C ASP A 163 -10.53 -20.47 -15.03
N ASN A 164 -11.28 -20.10 -13.98
CA ASN A 164 -10.99 -20.43 -12.58
C ASN A 164 -9.57 -20.00 -12.14
N GLY A 165 -9.04 -18.92 -12.72
CA GLY A 165 -7.76 -18.31 -12.38
C GLY A 165 -7.74 -17.62 -11.01
N GLY A 166 -6.67 -16.90 -10.72
CA GLY A 166 -6.49 -16.21 -9.43
C GLY A 166 -5.82 -14.84 -9.54
N ARG A 167 -5.97 -14.13 -10.66
CA ARG A 167 -5.38 -12.82 -10.93
C ARG A 167 -5.77 -11.77 -9.87
N LEU A 168 -6.98 -11.85 -9.30
CA LEU A 168 -7.39 -11.01 -8.17
C LEU A 168 -6.46 -11.12 -6.94
N LEU A 169 -5.82 -12.28 -6.75
CA LEU A 169 -4.82 -12.46 -5.68
C LEU A 169 -3.60 -11.55 -5.87
N GLY A 170 -3.28 -11.16 -7.10
CA GLY A 170 -2.18 -10.24 -7.39
C GLY A 170 -2.45 -8.82 -6.92
N HIS A 171 -3.68 -8.31 -7.12
CA HIS A 171 -4.11 -7.02 -6.56
C HIS A 171 -4.16 -7.06 -5.03
N LEU A 172 -4.71 -8.14 -4.46
CA LEU A 172 -4.76 -8.37 -3.02
C LEU A 172 -3.34 -8.33 -2.42
N TYR A 173 -2.40 -9.08 -3.01
CA TYR A 173 -1.01 -9.08 -2.59
C TYR A 173 -0.41 -7.67 -2.66
N CYS A 174 -0.51 -7.00 -3.81
CA CYS A 174 0.03 -5.67 -4.04
C CYS A 174 -0.41 -4.66 -2.97
N ARG A 175 -1.71 -4.64 -2.63
CA ARG A 175 -2.29 -3.63 -1.73
C ARG A 175 -2.14 -3.99 -0.26
N TYR A 176 -2.65 -5.15 0.16
CA TYR A 176 -2.71 -5.47 1.58
C TYR A 176 -1.33 -5.77 2.18
N PHE A 177 -0.39 -6.34 1.43
CA PHE A 177 0.98 -6.47 1.94
C PHE A 177 1.70 -5.13 2.06
N ALA A 178 1.45 -4.18 1.16
CA ALA A 178 2.01 -2.83 1.30
C ALA A 178 1.51 -2.15 2.59
N ASP A 179 0.22 -2.28 2.90
CA ASP A 179 -0.38 -1.72 4.11
C ASP A 179 0.12 -2.41 5.40
N LEU A 180 0.23 -3.75 5.37
CA LEU A 180 0.70 -4.53 6.52
C LEU A 180 2.20 -4.30 6.78
N PHE A 181 3.03 -4.24 5.73
CA PHE A 181 4.47 -4.02 5.88
C PHE A 181 4.83 -2.56 6.17
N GLY A 182 4.19 -1.59 5.54
CA GLY A 182 4.58 -0.18 5.60
C GLY A 182 3.53 0.74 6.23
N GLY A 183 2.26 0.51 5.89
CA GLY A 183 1.13 1.37 6.24
C GLY A 183 0.99 1.68 7.73
N GLN A 184 1.10 0.66 8.60
CA GLN A 184 0.96 0.85 10.05
C GLN A 184 1.93 1.89 10.64
N ALA A 185 3.15 1.99 10.09
CA ALA A 185 4.15 2.97 10.54
C ALA A 185 3.87 4.40 10.04
N LEU A 186 2.95 4.58 9.08
CA LEU A 186 2.59 5.86 8.49
C LEU A 186 1.47 6.60 9.24
N ALA A 187 0.84 5.96 10.22
CA ALA A 187 -0.28 6.56 10.93
C ALA A 187 0.10 7.86 11.68
N ALA A 188 1.16 7.81 12.49
CA ALA A 188 1.65 9.00 13.20
C ALA A 188 2.23 10.07 12.24
N PRO A 189 3.09 9.72 11.25
CA PRO A 189 3.54 10.67 10.22
C PRO A 189 2.40 11.39 9.49
N THR A 190 1.33 10.69 9.14
CA THR A 190 0.15 11.28 8.49
C THR A 190 -0.50 12.34 9.39
N ARG A 191 -0.68 12.03 10.68
CA ARG A 191 -1.21 13.01 11.65
C ARG A 191 -0.30 14.21 11.81
N TRP A 192 1.00 14.01 11.93
CA TRP A 192 1.95 15.11 12.03
C TRP A 192 1.92 16.02 10.81
N ALA A 193 1.87 15.44 9.60
CA ALA A 193 1.89 16.20 8.36
C ALA A 193 0.63 17.03 8.13
N LEU A 194 -0.52 16.51 8.54
CA LEU A 194 -1.83 17.07 8.21
C LEU A 194 -2.51 17.78 9.39
N ALA A 195 -1.91 17.78 10.59
CA ALA A 195 -2.47 18.49 11.74
C ALA A 195 -2.63 20.01 11.46
N PRO A 196 -3.75 20.64 11.90
CA PRO A 196 -4.84 20.07 12.69
C PRO A 196 -6.03 19.52 11.85
N ALA A 197 -5.87 19.38 10.54
CA ALA A 197 -6.98 19.09 9.62
C ALA A 197 -7.53 17.66 9.72
N VAL A 198 -6.80 16.73 10.34
CA VAL A 198 -7.23 15.34 10.51
C VAL A 198 -7.62 15.05 11.96
N LYS A 199 -8.65 14.23 12.16
CA LYS A 199 -9.11 13.85 13.52
C LYS A 199 -8.20 12.80 14.16
N PRO A 200 -8.23 12.67 15.50
CA PRO A 200 -7.66 11.52 16.19
C PRO A 200 -8.14 10.21 15.55
N GLY A 201 -7.23 9.27 15.32
CA GLY A 201 -7.51 8.00 14.66
C GLY A 201 -7.26 7.99 13.14
N THR A 202 -7.21 9.14 12.46
CA THR A 202 -6.75 9.19 11.06
C THR A 202 -5.25 8.86 11.00
N PRO A 203 -4.77 8.12 9.98
CA PRO A 203 -5.55 7.30 9.05
C PRO A 203 -5.99 5.98 9.69
N ARG A 204 -7.29 5.68 9.60
CA ARG A 204 -7.92 4.45 10.09
C ARG A 204 -7.65 3.26 9.20
N HIS A 205 -7.42 3.48 7.90
CA HIS A 205 -7.19 2.36 6.97
C HIS A 205 -5.87 1.60 7.26
N TYR A 206 -4.92 2.20 7.96
CA TYR A 206 -3.73 1.48 8.44
C TYR A 206 -3.94 0.73 9.74
N ASP A 207 -5.09 0.84 10.39
CA ASP A 207 -5.44 0.03 11.55
C ASP A 207 -6.10 -1.28 11.10
N PHE A 208 -5.47 -2.41 11.44
CA PHE A 208 -5.97 -3.76 11.18
C PHE A 208 -6.50 -4.42 12.47
N GLY A 209 -6.67 -3.66 13.56
CA GLY A 209 -7.08 -4.17 14.86
C GLY A 209 -6.19 -5.31 15.35
N GLU A 210 -6.81 -6.36 15.90
CA GLU A 210 -6.13 -7.58 16.38
C GLU A 210 -5.29 -8.29 15.29
N PHE A 211 -5.68 -8.15 14.02
CA PHE A 211 -4.91 -8.71 12.91
C PHE A 211 -3.61 -7.94 12.69
N GLY A 212 -3.65 -6.62 12.84
CA GLY A 212 -2.48 -5.75 12.81
C GLY A 212 -1.58 -5.90 14.03
N ALA A 213 -2.17 -6.05 15.22
CA ALA A 213 -1.44 -6.25 16.46
C ALA A 213 -0.56 -7.51 16.44
N ARG A 214 -1.03 -8.57 15.76
CA ARG A 214 -0.29 -9.83 15.53
C ARG A 214 0.36 -9.88 14.15
N ARG A 215 0.93 -8.75 13.70
CA ARG A 215 1.39 -8.55 12.31
C ARG A 215 2.23 -9.69 11.75
N ARG A 216 3.21 -10.20 12.52
CA ARG A 216 4.13 -11.24 12.05
C ARG A 216 3.37 -12.54 11.77
N GLU A 217 2.55 -12.96 12.72
CA GLU A 217 1.71 -14.15 12.65
C GLU A 217 0.69 -14.03 11.51
N SER A 218 0.05 -12.86 11.38
CA SER A 218 -0.91 -12.54 10.33
C SER A 218 -0.29 -12.59 8.93
N ILE A 219 0.91 -12.03 8.75
CA ILE A 219 1.64 -12.08 7.47
C ILE A 219 2.07 -13.51 7.13
N GLU A 220 2.53 -14.29 8.11
CA GLU A 220 2.86 -15.70 7.88
C GLU A 220 1.62 -16.51 7.47
N ALA A 221 0.48 -16.28 8.13
CA ALA A 221 -0.78 -16.92 7.82
C ALA A 221 -1.28 -16.57 6.40
N LEU A 222 -1.13 -15.30 5.99
CA LEU A 222 -1.42 -14.88 4.62
C LEU A 222 -0.51 -15.57 3.61
N TYR A 223 0.81 -15.63 3.85
CA TYR A 223 1.72 -16.36 2.97
C TYR A 223 1.36 -17.85 2.85
N SER A 224 0.92 -18.49 3.93
CA SER A 224 0.41 -19.87 3.86
C SER A 224 -0.83 -19.95 2.98
N ALA A 225 -1.79 -19.05 3.17
CA ALA A 225 -3.02 -19.01 2.40
C ALA A 225 -2.79 -18.76 0.90
N PHE A 226 -1.81 -17.93 0.54
CA PHE A 226 -1.39 -17.75 -0.86
C PHE A 226 -0.80 -19.03 -1.46
N ASN A 227 -0.05 -19.82 -0.68
CA ASN A 227 0.46 -21.11 -1.17
C ASN A 227 -0.65 -22.15 -1.36
N GLU A 228 -1.62 -22.17 -0.45
CA GLU A 228 -2.83 -23.01 -0.58
C GLU A 228 -3.62 -22.61 -1.83
N ALA A 229 -3.88 -21.32 -2.02
CA ALA A 229 -4.53 -20.78 -3.22
C ALA A 229 -3.75 -21.13 -4.49
N GLY A 230 -2.42 -21.00 -4.47
CA GLY A 230 -1.56 -21.41 -5.58
C GLY A 230 -1.66 -22.90 -5.90
N SER A 231 -1.87 -23.75 -4.90
CA SER A 231 -2.08 -25.19 -5.09
C SER A 231 -3.43 -25.48 -5.75
N LEU A 232 -4.48 -24.73 -5.39
CA LEU A 232 -5.81 -24.82 -6.01
C LEU A 232 -5.83 -24.39 -7.48
N LEU A 233 -4.97 -23.45 -7.88
CA LEU A 233 -4.83 -23.05 -9.29
C LEU A 233 -4.32 -24.19 -10.19
N GLY A 234 -3.71 -25.23 -9.60
CA GLY A 234 -3.41 -26.51 -10.27
C GLY A 234 -2.38 -26.47 -11.39
N SER A 235 -1.88 -25.30 -11.80
CA SER A 235 -0.87 -25.15 -12.86
C SER A 235 0.09 -24.00 -12.62
N GLU A 236 1.33 -24.16 -13.08
CA GLU A 236 2.34 -23.09 -13.03
C GLU A 236 1.95 -21.87 -13.89
N HIS A 237 1.24 -22.10 -15.00
CA HIS A 237 0.74 -21.07 -15.90
C HIS A 237 -0.30 -20.18 -15.21
N ALA A 238 -1.29 -20.77 -14.52
CA ALA A 238 -2.27 -20.00 -13.76
C ALA A 238 -1.62 -19.18 -12.64
N GLN A 239 -0.63 -19.75 -11.94
CA GLN A 239 0.14 -19.01 -10.95
C GLN A 239 1.02 -17.90 -11.58
N GLU A 240 1.53 -18.07 -12.80
CA GLU A 240 2.27 -16.99 -13.50
C GLU A 240 1.34 -15.84 -13.86
N ALA A 241 0.09 -16.11 -14.25
CA ALA A 241 -0.90 -15.07 -14.48
C ALA A 241 -1.16 -14.21 -13.22
N VAL A 242 -1.08 -14.80 -12.02
CA VAL A 242 -1.14 -14.03 -10.75
C VAL A 242 0.09 -13.13 -10.58
N VAL A 243 1.27 -13.64 -10.92
CA VAL A 243 2.53 -12.89 -10.85
C VAL A 243 2.51 -11.71 -11.83
N ASP A 244 2.08 -11.94 -13.06
CA ASP A 244 1.93 -10.90 -14.08
C ASP A 244 0.92 -9.83 -13.66
N GLU A 245 -0.23 -10.23 -13.12
CA GLU A 245 -1.22 -9.28 -12.61
C GLU A 245 -0.70 -8.50 -11.40
N THR A 246 0.16 -9.10 -10.57
CA THR A 246 0.82 -8.40 -9.46
C THR A 246 1.76 -7.30 -9.97
N LEU A 247 2.55 -7.59 -11.00
CA LEU A 247 3.42 -6.59 -11.64
C LEU A 247 2.60 -5.45 -12.27
N ARG A 248 1.48 -5.80 -12.90
CA ARG A 248 0.52 -4.82 -13.43
C ARG A 248 -0.08 -3.96 -12.32
N ALA A 249 -0.47 -4.56 -11.21
CA ALA A 249 -0.98 -3.85 -10.03
C ALA A 249 0.04 -2.85 -9.45
N PHE A 250 1.33 -3.20 -9.43
CA PHE A 250 2.39 -2.27 -9.04
C PHE A 250 2.52 -1.09 -10.01
N ALA A 251 2.49 -1.34 -11.32
CA ALA A 251 2.57 -0.29 -12.33
C ALA A 251 1.36 0.68 -12.25
N LEU A 252 0.15 0.15 -12.04
CA LEU A 252 -1.06 0.95 -11.85
C LEU A 252 -1.00 1.79 -10.57
N ASN A 253 -0.43 1.25 -9.49
CA ASN A 253 -0.21 1.98 -8.26
C ASN A 253 0.77 3.15 -8.46
N VAL A 254 1.85 2.93 -9.20
CA VAL A 254 2.79 3.98 -9.63
C VAL A 254 2.07 5.07 -10.44
N ALA A 255 1.18 4.70 -11.36
CA ALA A 255 0.40 5.66 -12.14
C ALA A 255 -0.46 6.57 -11.22
N VAL A 256 -1.17 5.99 -10.25
CA VAL A 256 -1.95 6.77 -9.27
C VAL A 256 -1.08 7.71 -8.44
N TYR A 257 0.13 7.31 -8.03
CA TYR A 257 1.02 8.22 -7.29
C TYR A 257 1.54 9.40 -8.13
N THR A 258 1.64 9.22 -9.44
CA THR A 258 2.33 10.14 -10.36
C THR A 258 1.41 11.02 -11.17
N GLU A 259 0.11 10.72 -11.25
CA GLU A 259 -0.87 11.45 -12.07
C GLU A 259 -0.98 12.94 -11.73
N ASP A 260 -0.87 13.30 -10.45
CA ASP A 260 -0.91 14.69 -9.96
C ASP A 260 0.32 15.52 -10.39
N GLY A 261 1.34 14.88 -10.95
CA GLY A 261 2.62 15.50 -11.26
C GLY A 261 3.38 15.96 -10.02
N ALA A 262 4.47 16.71 -10.23
CA ALA A 262 5.28 17.36 -9.20
C ALA A 262 5.76 16.47 -8.03
N LEU A 263 5.82 15.15 -8.24
CA LEU A 263 6.11 14.13 -7.22
C LEU A 263 7.23 14.52 -6.26
N TRP A 264 8.38 14.94 -6.79
CA TRP A 264 9.55 15.29 -5.99
C TRP A 264 9.37 16.53 -5.11
N ARG A 265 8.74 17.57 -5.66
CA ARG A 265 8.48 18.83 -4.95
C ARG A 265 7.52 18.57 -3.79
N ASP A 266 6.44 17.85 -4.08
CA ASP A 266 5.40 17.60 -3.11
C ASP A 266 5.87 16.58 -2.06
N ALA A 267 6.67 15.59 -2.44
CA ALA A 267 7.36 14.71 -1.49
C ALA A 267 8.24 15.51 -0.51
N GLY A 268 9.04 16.45 -1.02
CA GLY A 268 9.84 17.35 -0.19
C GLY A 268 8.99 18.15 0.81
N ARG A 269 7.84 18.66 0.37
CA ARG A 269 6.88 19.38 1.23
C ARG A 269 6.26 18.48 2.28
N GLY A 270 5.84 17.27 1.91
CA GLY A 270 5.27 16.30 2.85
C GLY A 270 6.24 15.91 3.95
N ILE A 271 7.51 15.62 3.61
CA ILE A 271 8.56 15.35 4.63
C ILE A 271 8.72 16.53 5.57
N ALA A 272 8.77 17.76 5.03
CA ALA A 272 8.88 18.96 5.85
C ALA A 272 7.68 19.13 6.80
N ASN A 273 6.46 18.83 6.33
CA ASN A 273 5.25 18.86 7.16
C ASN A 273 5.35 17.83 8.30
N ILE A 274 5.75 16.58 8.00
CA ILE A 274 5.92 15.53 9.01
C ILE A 274 6.90 15.98 10.10
N LEU A 275 8.07 16.49 9.71
CA LEU A 275 9.12 16.95 10.64
C LEU A 275 8.64 18.10 11.53
N ARG A 276 7.94 19.09 10.96
CA ARG A 276 7.38 20.21 11.73
C ARG A 276 6.30 19.75 12.70
N GLY A 277 5.40 18.88 12.27
CA GLY A 277 4.33 18.34 13.11
C GLY A 277 4.88 17.54 14.30
N TRP A 278 5.87 16.69 14.04
CA TRP A 278 6.57 15.94 15.08
C TRP A 278 7.25 16.87 16.11
N ALA A 279 7.96 17.90 15.63
CA ALA A 279 8.64 18.84 16.52
C ALA A 279 7.64 19.61 17.40
N ARG A 280 6.51 20.02 16.81
CA ARG A 280 5.42 20.69 17.54
C ARG A 280 4.82 19.79 18.62
N GLU A 281 4.53 18.53 18.30
CA GLU A 281 4.00 17.57 19.28
C GLU A 281 4.96 17.38 20.47
N ARG A 282 6.27 17.25 20.20
CA ARG A 282 7.28 17.13 21.27
C ARG A 282 7.44 18.38 22.12
N LEU A 283 7.35 19.57 21.51
CA LEU A 283 7.42 20.83 22.24
C LEU A 283 6.19 21.06 23.13
N MET A 284 5.02 20.53 22.77
CA MET A 284 3.81 20.61 23.61
C MET A 284 3.78 19.54 24.71
N ALA A 285 4.60 18.49 24.60
CA ALA A 285 4.71 17.42 25.59
C ALA A 285 5.81 17.66 26.64
N ALA A 286 6.63 18.70 26.48
CA ALA A 286 7.70 19.13 27.38
C ALA A 286 7.23 20.32 28.23
#